data_AF-K2NAB5-F1
#
_entry.id   AF-K2NAB5-F1
#
_cell.length_a   1.000
_cell.length_b   1.000
_cell.length_c   1.000
_cell.angle_alpha   90.00
_cell.angle_beta   90.00
_cell.angle_gamma   90.00
#
_symmetry.space_group_name_H-M   'P 1'
#
loop_
_entity.id
_entity.type
_entity.pdbx_description
1 polymer ?
#
loop_
_entity_poly.entity_id
_entity_poly.type
_entity_poly.pdbx_seq_one_letter_code
_entity_poly.pdbx_strand_id
1 'polypeptide(L)'
;MVSVVLTEELKRVKEVLATWKKVDERVSKLCPSPIAAQETSTANACSAVKITAGLVGFLSGNLSGGKWKDEYLGVNPTVKGGFGTENGVKFTGRGAGAEWPVGSQGENQLYHFANYNFTLVATVSIHGEPEEENPIPLIGVKMNDDNKNPVLLGLSYNKERQWQVWGGAGKKTEKHSSGWEPGKTHQVAIVLQNG
;
A
#
# COMPACT_ATOMS: atom_id res chain seq x y z
N MET A 1 32.60 -25.06 -20.51
CA MET A 1 32.42 -24.01 -19.50
C MET A 1 32.79 -22.69 -20.15
N VAL A 2 31.95 -21.66 -20.06
CA VAL A 2 32.21 -20.34 -20.65
C VAL A 2 32.32 -19.32 -19.53
N SER A 3 33.33 -18.46 -19.57
CA SER A 3 33.48 -17.33 -18.64
C SER A 3 32.89 -16.08 -19.29
N VAL A 4 32.05 -15.36 -18.56
CA VAL A 4 31.37 -14.14 -19.02
C VAL A 4 31.66 -13.02 -18.04
N VAL A 5 31.99 -11.84 -18.56
CA VAL A 5 32.26 -10.64 -17.77
C VAL A 5 31.00 -9.76 -17.72
N LEU A 6 30.43 -9.58 -16.53
CA LEU A 6 29.13 -8.93 -16.31
C LEU A 6 29.25 -7.47 -15.85
N THR A 7 30.03 -6.67 -16.57
CA THR A 7 30.35 -5.29 -16.17
C THR A 7 29.10 -4.39 -16.15
N GLU A 8 28.23 -4.52 -17.16
CA GLU A 8 27.03 -3.69 -17.28
C GLU A 8 25.96 -4.09 -16.25
N GLU A 9 25.81 -5.38 -15.98
CA GLU A 9 24.92 -5.89 -14.93
C GLU A 9 25.38 -5.41 -13.56
N LEU A 10 26.69 -5.46 -13.28
CA LEU A 10 27.24 -4.93 -12.03
C LEU A 10 26.99 -3.42 -11.89
N LYS A 11 27.09 -2.66 -12.98
CA LYS A 11 26.76 -1.23 -12.98
C LYS A 11 25.28 -1.01 -12.64
N ARG A 12 24.37 -1.76 -13.27
CA ARG A 12 22.92 -1.69 -12.95
C ARG A 12 22.62 -2.05 -11.49
N VAL A 13 23.26 -3.09 -10.95
CA VAL A 13 23.11 -3.47 -9.54
C VAL A 13 23.53 -2.32 -8.61
N LYS A 14 24.64 -1.64 -8.90
CA LYS A 14 25.08 -0.48 -8.12
C LYS A 14 24.08 0.68 -8.16
N GLU A 15 23.48 0.95 -9.33
CA GLU A 15 22.45 1.98 -9.49
C GLU A 15 21.17 1.65 -8.71
N VAL A 16 20.75 0.38 -8.72
CA VAL A 16 19.60 -0.11 -7.94
C VAL A 16 19.86 0.05 -6.44
N LEU A 17 21.02 -0.41 -5.95
CA LEU A 17 21.40 -0.28 -4.53
C LEU A 17 21.47 1.18 -4.08
N ALA A 18 22.02 2.07 -4.92
CA ALA A 18 22.03 3.50 -4.64
C ALA A 18 20.62 4.10 -4.57
N THR A 19 19.69 3.60 -5.38
CA THR A 19 18.28 4.01 -5.36
C THR A 19 17.60 3.54 -4.08
N TRP A 20 17.73 2.27 -3.71
CA TRP A 20 17.16 1.73 -2.47
C TRP A 20 17.61 2.51 -1.24
N LYS A 21 18.92 2.81 -1.14
CA LYS A 21 19.45 3.62 -0.04
C LYS A 21 18.79 5.01 0.05
N LYS A 22 18.60 5.68 -1.09
CA LYS A 22 17.92 7.00 -1.12
C LYS A 22 16.45 6.90 -0.72
N VAL A 23 15.76 5.81 -1.08
CA VAL A 23 14.38 5.58 -0.67
C VAL A 23 14.30 5.33 0.83
N ASP A 24 15.18 4.49 1.38
CA ASP A 24 15.29 4.23 2.83
C ASP A 24 15.53 5.53 3.62
N GLU A 25 16.42 6.39 3.14
CA GLU A 25 16.70 7.70 3.75
C GLU A 25 15.49 8.65 3.72
N ARG A 26 14.59 8.52 2.73
CA ARG A 26 13.35 9.29 2.67
C ARG A 26 12.29 8.71 3.60
N VAL A 27 12.06 7.40 3.54
CA VAL A 27 11.05 6.71 4.36
C VAL A 27 11.36 6.83 5.85
N SER A 28 12.63 6.75 6.25
CA SER A 28 13.03 6.91 7.65
C SER A 28 12.68 8.29 8.24
N LYS A 29 12.50 9.32 7.41
CA LYS A 29 12.08 10.66 7.85
C LYS A 29 10.58 10.78 8.06
N LEU A 30 9.77 9.82 7.61
CA LEU A 30 8.31 9.85 7.75
C LEU A 30 7.84 9.54 9.19
N CYS A 31 8.72 8.98 10.03
CA CYS A 31 8.50 8.82 11.47
C CYS A 31 9.58 9.62 12.19
N PRO A 32 9.40 10.94 12.36
CA PRO A 32 10.35 11.75 13.09
C PRO A 32 10.51 11.18 14.50
N SER A 33 11.75 10.98 14.93
CA SER A 33 12.02 10.73 16.35
C SER A 33 11.42 11.88 17.16
N PRO A 34 10.70 11.62 18.26
CA PRO A 34 10.19 12.71 19.08
C PRO A 34 11.38 13.57 19.53
N ILE A 35 11.35 14.84 19.13
CA ILE A 35 12.30 15.83 19.63
C ILE A 35 12.08 15.89 21.15
N ALA A 36 13.16 15.75 21.91
CA ALA A 36 13.16 15.75 23.36
C ALA A 36 12.44 16.98 23.95
N ALA A 37 11.16 16.84 24.28
CA ALA A 37 10.44 17.67 25.25
C ALA A 37 9.11 16.98 25.59
N GLN A 38 9.00 16.50 26.83
CA GLN A 38 7.74 16.24 27.55
C GLN A 38 6.76 15.25 26.90
N GLU A 39 6.81 13.98 27.31
CA GLU A 39 5.74 13.36 28.10
C GLU A 39 6.06 11.89 28.40
N THR A 40 5.59 11.44 29.56
CA THR A 40 5.90 10.18 30.26
C THR A 40 5.28 8.94 29.61
N SER A 41 5.55 8.71 28.32
CA SER A 41 5.19 7.49 27.61
C SER A 41 6.45 6.64 27.38
N THR A 42 6.50 5.44 27.96
CA THR A 42 7.58 4.46 27.79
C THR A 42 7.62 3.79 26.41
N ALA A 43 6.87 4.30 25.42
CA ALA A 43 6.87 3.77 24.06
C ALA A 43 7.65 4.69 23.12
N ASN A 44 8.94 4.43 22.98
CA ASN A 44 9.81 4.95 21.93
C ASN A 44 9.38 4.43 20.54
N ALA A 45 8.26 4.91 20.01
CA ALA A 45 7.63 4.36 18.80
C ALA A 45 8.45 4.56 17.50
N CYS A 46 9.14 5.70 17.34
CA CYS A 46 9.94 5.98 16.13
C CYS A 46 11.46 5.81 16.32
N SER A 47 12.00 5.82 17.55
CA SER A 47 13.46 5.81 17.76
C SER A 47 14.08 4.40 17.78
N ALA A 48 13.27 3.36 17.98
CA ALA A 48 13.74 1.97 18.01
C ALA A 48 13.47 1.18 16.72
N VAL A 49 12.56 1.66 15.85
CA VAL A 49 12.07 0.88 14.70
C VAL A 49 12.72 1.38 13.42
N LYS A 50 13.55 0.54 12.79
CA LYS A 50 13.90 0.71 11.37
C LYS A 50 12.64 0.42 10.55
N ILE A 51 11.86 1.44 10.23
CA ILE A 51 10.62 1.31 9.43
C ILE A 51 10.90 0.74 8.03
N THR A 52 12.15 0.81 7.57
CA THR A 52 12.61 0.22 6.32
C THR A 52 12.91 -1.27 6.43
N ALA A 53 12.99 -1.85 7.63
CA ALA A 53 13.24 -3.28 7.79
C ALA A 53 12.02 -4.09 7.33
N GLY A 54 12.18 -4.88 6.27
CA GLY A 54 11.10 -5.65 5.65
C GLY A 54 10.17 -4.81 4.76
N LEU A 55 10.53 -3.56 4.45
CA LEU A 55 9.81 -2.76 3.46
C LEU A 55 10.19 -3.22 2.05
N VAL A 56 9.20 -3.67 1.28
CA VAL A 56 9.43 -4.30 -0.04
C VAL A 56 9.03 -3.41 -1.21
N GLY A 57 8.08 -2.48 -1.01
CA GLY A 57 7.63 -1.56 -2.04
C GLY A 57 7.08 -0.28 -1.42
N PHE A 58 7.24 0.83 -2.13
CA PHE A 58 6.80 2.14 -1.65
C PHE A 58 6.23 2.96 -2.81
N LEU A 59 4.95 3.32 -2.70
CA LEU A 59 4.23 4.07 -3.71
C LEU A 59 4.02 5.52 -3.22
N SER A 60 4.44 6.49 -4.03
CA SER A 60 4.36 7.93 -3.70
C SER A 60 3.85 8.76 -4.89
N GLY A 61 4.37 9.95 -5.18
CA GLY A 61 3.82 10.83 -6.24
C GLY A 61 4.13 10.42 -7.69
N ASN A 62 4.88 9.34 -7.92
CA ASN A 62 5.41 9.02 -9.24
C ASN A 62 4.42 8.20 -10.08
N LEU A 63 3.53 8.87 -10.80
CA LEU A 63 2.58 8.26 -11.75
C LEU A 63 2.92 8.66 -13.19
N SER A 64 3.15 7.68 -14.07
CA SER A 64 3.41 7.93 -15.49
C SER A 64 2.87 6.81 -16.38
N GLY A 65 2.22 7.16 -17.50
CA GLY A 65 1.73 6.19 -18.48
C GLY A 65 0.75 5.14 -17.90
N GLY A 66 -0.06 5.52 -16.90
CA GLY A 66 -0.95 4.58 -16.21
C GLY A 66 -0.24 3.59 -15.29
N LYS A 67 1.04 3.80 -14.99
CA LYS A 67 1.84 3.03 -14.04
C LYS A 67 2.21 3.89 -12.86
N TRP A 68 1.81 3.45 -11.67
CA TRP A 68 2.28 4.02 -10.42
C TRP A 68 3.65 3.40 -10.14
N LYS A 69 4.70 4.20 -10.08
CA LYS A 69 6.06 3.68 -9.94
C LYS A 69 6.34 3.29 -8.49
N ASP A 70 6.81 2.06 -8.30
CA ASP A 70 7.43 1.65 -7.04
C ASP A 70 8.81 2.31 -6.92
N GLU A 71 8.99 3.08 -5.85
CA GLU A 71 10.22 3.82 -5.57
C GLU A 71 11.41 2.87 -5.31
N TYR A 72 11.15 1.62 -4.89
CA TYR A 72 12.17 0.56 -4.79
C TYR A 72 12.44 -0.16 -6.12
N LEU A 73 11.90 0.33 -7.25
CA LEU A 73 12.08 -0.28 -8.57
C LEU A 73 11.55 -1.72 -8.67
N GLY A 74 10.65 -2.11 -7.76
CA GLY A 74 9.97 -3.40 -7.80
C GLY A 74 8.82 -3.38 -8.80
N VAL A 75 7.64 -3.76 -8.33
CA VAL A 75 6.49 -4.00 -9.20
C VAL A 75 5.64 -2.74 -9.26
N ASN A 76 5.31 -2.25 -10.46
CA ASN A 76 4.49 -1.04 -10.60
C ASN A 76 3.00 -1.39 -10.66
N PRO A 77 2.14 -0.83 -9.78
CA PRO A 77 0.69 -0.92 -9.95
C PRO A 77 0.21 -0.34 -11.28
N THR A 78 -0.86 -0.93 -11.81
CA THR A 78 -1.59 -0.36 -12.95
C THR A 78 -2.70 0.54 -12.43
N VAL A 79 -2.76 1.77 -12.91
CA VAL A 79 -3.75 2.77 -12.51
C VAL A 79 -4.76 2.99 -13.63
N LYS A 80 -6.04 3.03 -13.26
CA LYS A 80 -7.16 3.42 -14.12
C LYS A 80 -7.86 4.61 -13.50
N GLY A 81 -8.22 5.63 -14.29
CA GLY A 81 -9.02 6.77 -13.84
C GLY A 81 -8.40 7.59 -12.69
N GLY A 82 -7.07 7.70 -12.62
CA GLY A 82 -6.37 8.44 -11.58
C GLY A 82 -5.30 9.37 -12.13
N PHE A 83 -4.99 10.42 -11.37
CA PHE A 83 -3.91 11.36 -11.66
C PHE A 83 -2.97 11.52 -10.46
N GLY A 84 -1.69 11.78 -10.75
CA GLY A 84 -0.65 11.90 -9.74
C GLY A 84 -0.86 13.14 -8.88
N THR A 85 -0.58 13.00 -7.59
CA THR A 85 -0.46 14.09 -6.63
C THR A 85 0.96 14.10 -6.08
N GLU A 86 1.30 15.07 -5.22
CA GLU A 86 2.65 15.18 -4.65
C GLU A 86 3.13 13.87 -3.99
N ASN A 87 2.25 13.19 -3.25
CA ASN A 87 2.58 12.01 -2.46
C ASN A 87 1.66 10.81 -2.74
N GLY A 88 1.00 10.77 -3.89
CA GLY A 88 0.13 9.65 -4.24
C GLY A 88 -0.64 9.83 -5.54
N VAL A 89 -1.85 9.29 -5.57
CA VAL A 89 -2.76 9.34 -6.72
C VAL A 89 -4.16 9.70 -6.22
N LYS A 90 -4.85 10.58 -6.96
CA LYS A 90 -6.27 10.84 -6.75
C LYS A 90 -7.07 10.10 -7.81
N PHE A 91 -8.00 9.25 -7.35
CA PHE A 91 -8.90 8.47 -8.20
C PHE A 91 -10.24 9.17 -8.36
N THR A 92 -10.76 9.21 -9.59
CA THR A 92 -12.04 9.85 -9.89
C THR A 92 -12.81 9.07 -10.94
N GLY A 93 -14.09 8.81 -10.70
CA GLY A 93 -14.97 8.12 -11.63
C GLY A 93 -15.09 6.61 -11.37
N ARG A 94 -16.11 6.02 -11.97
CA ARG A 94 -16.43 4.59 -11.82
C ARG A 94 -15.31 3.72 -12.38
N GLY A 95 -14.87 2.73 -11.60
CA GLY A 95 -13.79 1.82 -11.98
C GLY A 95 -12.38 2.42 -11.87
N ALA A 96 -12.24 3.63 -11.30
CA ALA A 96 -10.94 4.21 -10.99
C ALA A 96 -10.29 3.50 -9.80
N GLY A 97 -8.98 3.29 -9.87
CA GLY A 97 -8.22 2.62 -8.83
C GLY A 97 -6.82 2.22 -9.29
N ALA A 98 -6.10 1.57 -8.38
CA ALA A 98 -4.78 0.99 -8.64
C ALA A 98 -4.79 -0.50 -8.31
N GLU A 99 -4.24 -1.31 -9.20
CA GLU A 99 -4.06 -2.75 -9.01
C GLU A 99 -2.56 -3.07 -8.91
N TRP A 100 -2.13 -3.53 -7.73
CA TRP A 100 -0.74 -3.93 -7.48
C TRP A 100 -0.63 -5.46 -7.54
N PRO A 101 0.00 -6.05 -8.57
CA PRO A 101 -0.10 -7.48 -8.78
C PRO A 101 0.74 -8.28 -7.78
N VAL A 102 0.20 -9.42 -7.33
CA VAL A 102 0.89 -10.41 -6.49
C VAL A 102 1.06 -11.72 -7.27
N GLY A 103 -0.01 -12.53 -7.39
CA GLY A 103 0.03 -13.79 -8.14
C GLY A 103 -0.01 -13.61 -9.66
N SER A 104 -0.49 -12.47 -10.16
CA SER A 104 -0.57 -12.17 -11.60
C SER A 104 0.74 -11.67 -12.22
N GLN A 105 1.86 -11.72 -11.48
CA GLN A 105 3.19 -11.36 -11.99
C GLN A 105 3.77 -12.42 -12.96
N GLY A 106 3.14 -13.60 -13.06
CA GLY A 106 3.58 -14.68 -13.95
C GLY A 106 4.52 -15.65 -13.24
N GLU A 107 5.60 -16.04 -13.92
CA GLU A 107 6.59 -17.01 -13.43
C GLU A 107 7.36 -16.47 -12.21
N ASN A 108 7.78 -15.20 -12.26
CA ASN A 108 8.53 -14.55 -11.18
C ASN A 108 7.58 -13.72 -10.30
N GLN A 109 7.10 -14.32 -9.22
CA GLN A 109 6.18 -13.66 -8.26
C GLN A 109 6.96 -13.03 -7.11
N LEU A 110 7.46 -11.82 -7.31
CA LEU A 110 8.27 -11.09 -6.31
C LEU A 110 7.53 -10.92 -4.97
N TYR A 111 6.21 -10.81 -5.01
CA TYR A 111 5.38 -10.58 -3.82
C TYR A 111 4.70 -11.83 -3.27
N HIS A 112 5.20 -13.02 -3.61
CA HIS A 112 4.63 -14.29 -3.14
C HIS A 112 4.59 -14.40 -1.59
N PHE A 113 5.46 -13.68 -0.87
CA PHE A 113 5.44 -13.60 0.59
C PHE A 113 4.10 -13.08 1.16
N ALA A 114 3.36 -12.27 0.39
CA ALA A 114 2.09 -11.70 0.82
C ALA A 114 0.97 -12.75 0.99
N ASN A 115 1.19 -13.99 0.53
CA ASN A 115 0.30 -15.11 0.83
C ASN A 115 0.39 -15.57 2.29
N TYR A 116 1.49 -15.26 2.99
CA TYR A 116 1.76 -15.75 4.35
C TYR A 116 1.73 -14.62 5.38
N ASN A 117 2.47 -13.55 5.13
CA ASN A 117 2.60 -12.42 6.07
C ASN A 117 2.82 -11.12 5.30
N PHE A 118 2.02 -10.08 5.58
CA PHE A 118 2.26 -8.74 5.05
C PHE A 118 1.63 -7.65 5.91
N THR A 119 2.14 -6.44 5.73
CA THR A 119 1.52 -5.20 6.19
C THR A 119 1.41 -4.24 5.02
N LEU A 120 0.19 -3.81 4.69
CA LEU A 120 -0.09 -2.78 3.69
C LEU A 120 -0.55 -1.52 4.39
N VAL A 121 0.17 -0.41 4.20
CA VAL A 121 -0.12 0.88 4.83
C VAL A 121 -0.43 1.93 3.77
N ALA A 122 -1.46 2.74 4.00
CA ALA A 122 -1.80 3.86 3.15
C ALA A 122 -2.34 5.05 3.95
N THR A 123 -2.05 6.25 3.45
CA THR A 123 -2.73 7.48 3.86
C THR A 123 -3.83 7.75 2.84
N VAL A 124 -5.07 7.87 3.31
CA VAL A 124 -6.25 8.00 2.45
C VAL A 124 -7.11 9.18 2.86
N SER A 125 -7.76 9.82 1.90
CA SER A 125 -8.77 10.84 2.13
C SER A 125 -9.90 10.73 1.13
N ILE A 126 -11.14 10.80 1.63
CA ILE A 126 -12.36 10.67 0.82
C ILE A 126 -12.84 12.08 0.52
N HIS A 127 -12.96 12.45 -0.76
CA HIS A 127 -13.24 13.85 -1.14
C HIS A 127 -14.71 14.11 -1.50
N GLY A 128 -15.45 13.09 -1.92
CA GLY A 128 -16.86 13.17 -2.28
C GLY A 128 -17.70 12.23 -1.44
N GLU A 129 -18.99 12.52 -1.32
CA GLU A 129 -19.92 11.60 -0.66
C GLU A 129 -20.31 10.48 -1.63
N PRO A 130 -20.29 9.21 -1.20
CA PRO A 130 -20.80 8.10 -1.99
C PRO A 130 -22.27 8.34 -2.37
N GLU A 131 -22.56 8.27 -3.67
CA GLU A 131 -23.94 8.28 -4.18
C GLU A 131 -24.54 6.86 -4.20
N GLU A 132 -23.69 5.83 -4.22
CA GLU A 132 -24.11 4.44 -4.28
C GLU A 132 -24.51 3.91 -2.89
N GLU A 133 -25.57 3.08 -2.86
CA GLU A 133 -25.99 2.34 -1.65
C GLU A 133 -24.94 1.30 -1.22
N ASN A 134 -24.25 0.73 -2.20
CA ASN A 134 -23.24 -0.30 -1.94
C ASN A 134 -21.95 0.34 -1.40
N PRO A 135 -21.29 -0.28 -0.41
CA PRO A 135 -20.01 0.20 0.09
C PRO A 135 -18.95 0.29 -1.01
N ILE A 136 -18.22 1.41 -1.07
CA ILE A 136 -17.16 1.65 -2.05
C ILE A 136 -15.84 1.10 -1.50
N PRO A 137 -15.13 0.21 -2.24
CA PRO A 137 -13.81 -0.25 -1.85
C PRO A 137 -12.80 0.89 -1.74
N LEU A 138 -12.03 0.89 -0.65
CA LEU A 138 -10.95 1.85 -0.43
C LEU A 138 -9.59 1.20 -0.66
N ILE A 139 -9.33 0.07 0.02
CA ILE A 139 -8.06 -0.66 -0.05
C ILE A 139 -8.28 -2.10 0.40
N GLY A 140 -7.59 -3.06 -0.20
CA GLY A 140 -7.75 -4.47 0.17
C GLY A 140 -6.87 -5.41 -0.63
N VAL A 141 -6.91 -6.68 -0.24
CA VAL A 141 -6.22 -7.78 -0.92
C VAL A 141 -7.25 -8.75 -1.47
N LYS A 142 -7.10 -9.06 -2.75
CA LYS A 142 -7.99 -9.92 -3.52
C LYS A 142 -7.25 -11.20 -3.90
N MET A 143 -7.88 -12.35 -3.68
CA MET A 143 -7.42 -13.63 -4.21
C MET A 143 -7.98 -13.85 -5.62
N ASN A 144 -7.32 -14.67 -6.42
CA ASN A 144 -7.96 -15.22 -7.61
C ASN A 144 -8.62 -16.54 -7.19
N ASP A 145 -9.94 -16.54 -7.04
CA ASP A 145 -10.73 -17.76 -6.99
C ASP A 145 -11.78 -17.66 -8.10
N ASP A 146 -12.00 -18.77 -8.81
CA ASP A 146 -12.99 -18.92 -9.88
C ASP A 146 -14.43 -18.77 -9.35
N ASN A 147 -14.62 -18.82 -8.03
CA ASN A 147 -15.86 -18.48 -7.36
C ASN A 147 -16.04 -16.97 -7.15
N LYS A 148 -17.26 -16.50 -7.43
CA LYS A 148 -17.67 -15.11 -7.66
C LYS A 148 -17.50 -14.10 -6.49
N ASN A 149 -16.65 -14.35 -5.49
CA ASN A 149 -16.22 -13.31 -4.52
C ASN A 149 -14.92 -13.68 -3.77
N PRO A 150 -13.74 -13.34 -4.32
CA PRO A 150 -12.47 -13.72 -3.71
C PRO A 150 -11.78 -12.52 -3.05
N VAL A 151 -12.29 -12.04 -1.92
CA VAL A 151 -11.63 -10.98 -1.13
C VAL A 151 -11.25 -11.52 0.24
N LEU A 152 -9.94 -11.54 0.53
CA LEU A 152 -9.37 -12.03 1.79
C LEU A 152 -9.64 -11.04 2.93
N LEU A 153 -9.33 -9.76 2.68
CA LEU A 153 -9.33 -8.71 3.67
C LEU A 153 -9.32 -7.34 2.99
N GLY A 154 -10.09 -6.39 3.51
CA GLY A 154 -10.02 -5.01 3.04
C GLY A 154 -11.03 -4.10 3.72
N LEU A 155 -10.95 -2.83 3.33
CA LEU A 155 -11.68 -1.71 3.91
C LEU A 155 -12.50 -1.03 2.81
N SER A 156 -13.75 -0.74 3.14
CA SER A 156 -14.65 0.12 2.38
C SER A 156 -15.28 1.18 3.26
N TYR A 157 -15.98 2.09 2.58
CA TYR A 157 -16.74 3.15 3.20
C TYR A 157 -18.10 3.29 2.51
N ASN A 158 -19.11 3.74 3.26
CA ASN A 158 -20.46 3.93 2.73
C ASN A 158 -20.94 5.39 2.89
N LYS A 159 -22.10 5.69 2.30
CA LYS A 159 -22.77 6.99 2.40
C LYS A 159 -23.19 7.38 3.83
N GLU A 160 -23.35 6.42 4.74
CA GLU A 160 -23.62 6.67 6.18
C GLU A 160 -22.37 7.14 6.94
N ARG A 161 -21.28 7.45 6.23
CA ARG A 161 -20.00 7.85 6.81
C ARG A 161 -19.37 6.78 7.70
N GLN A 162 -19.64 5.51 7.42
CA GLN A 162 -19.12 4.38 8.19
C GLN A 162 -18.08 3.60 7.42
N TRP A 163 -17.07 3.14 8.15
CA TRP A 163 -16.12 2.15 7.67
C TRP A 163 -16.75 0.76 7.71
N GLN A 164 -16.44 -0.06 6.71
CA GLN A 164 -16.80 -1.47 6.69
C GLN A 164 -15.55 -2.29 6.35
N VAL A 165 -15.13 -3.14 7.29
CA VAL A 165 -14.09 -4.14 7.05
C VAL A 165 -14.77 -5.41 6.59
N TRP A 166 -14.22 -6.02 5.54
CA TRP A 166 -14.60 -7.36 5.11
C TRP A 166 -13.42 -8.31 5.31
N GLY A 167 -13.71 -9.51 5.79
CA GLY A 167 -12.75 -10.61 5.89
C GLY A 167 -13.29 -11.88 5.24
N GLY A 168 -12.40 -12.84 4.99
CA GLY A 168 -12.74 -14.15 4.42
C GLY A 168 -13.98 -14.81 5.06
N ALA A 169 -14.77 -15.51 4.24
CA ALA A 169 -16.08 -16.08 4.55
C ALA A 169 -17.26 -15.08 4.70
N GLY A 170 -17.14 -13.87 4.14
CA GLY A 170 -18.27 -12.93 4.04
C GLY A 170 -18.65 -12.24 5.36
N LYS A 171 -17.80 -12.34 6.37
CA LYS A 171 -18.00 -11.64 7.64
C LYS A 171 -17.72 -10.14 7.42
N LYS A 172 -18.76 -9.34 7.66
CA LYS A 172 -18.67 -7.88 7.81
C LYS A 172 -18.68 -7.57 9.29
N THR A 173 -17.79 -6.69 9.75
CA THR A 173 -17.80 -6.26 11.16
C THR A 173 -18.98 -5.33 11.44
N GLU A 174 -19.55 -5.45 12.63
CA GLU A 174 -20.56 -4.52 13.15
C GLU A 174 -19.94 -3.18 13.59
N LYS A 175 -20.79 -2.14 13.60
CA LYS A 175 -20.49 -0.71 13.73
C LYS A 175 -19.71 -0.37 15.01
N HIS A 176 -18.38 -0.39 14.97
CA HIS A 176 -17.55 -0.01 16.13
C HIS A 176 -16.51 1.10 15.88
N SER A 177 -16.42 1.66 14.68
CA SER A 177 -15.46 2.75 14.40
C SER A 177 -16.11 4.13 14.45
N SER A 178 -15.34 5.13 14.87
CA SER A 178 -15.62 6.52 14.49
C SER A 178 -15.80 6.60 12.96
N GLY A 179 -16.79 7.38 12.51
CA GLY A 179 -17.05 7.54 11.09
C GLY A 179 -15.90 8.20 10.33
N TRP A 180 -16.02 8.23 9.01
CA TRP A 180 -15.13 9.00 8.14
C TRP A 180 -15.73 10.37 7.85
N GLU A 181 -14.88 11.35 7.54
CA GLU A 181 -15.31 12.70 7.19
C GLU A 181 -14.71 13.12 5.83
N PRO A 182 -15.48 13.78 4.95
CA PRO A 182 -14.94 14.28 3.69
C PRO A 182 -13.73 15.19 3.90
N GLY A 183 -12.67 14.99 3.12
CA GLY A 183 -11.41 15.74 3.19
C GLY A 183 -10.51 15.36 4.37
N LYS A 184 -10.99 14.55 5.33
CA LYS A 184 -10.18 14.10 6.44
C LYS A 184 -9.20 13.02 6.01
N THR A 185 -7.98 13.17 6.46
CA THR A 185 -6.92 12.20 6.23
C THR A 185 -6.96 11.10 7.29
N HIS A 186 -6.94 9.85 6.84
CA HIS A 186 -6.89 8.67 7.68
C HIS A 186 -5.66 7.83 7.33
N GLN A 187 -5.05 7.21 8.33
CA GLN A 187 -4.05 6.17 8.12
C GLN A 187 -4.74 4.81 8.21
N VAL A 188 -4.49 3.96 7.22
CA VAL A 188 -5.05 2.61 7.13
C VAL A 188 -3.89 1.62 7.09
N ALA A 189 -3.98 0.58 7.91
CA ALA A 189 -3.07 -0.55 7.88
C ALA A 189 -3.87 -1.85 7.79
N ILE A 190 -3.53 -2.69 6.81
CA ILE A 190 -4.02 -4.06 6.67
C ILE A 190 -2.86 -4.98 7.00
N VAL A 191 -3.05 -5.84 7.99
CA VAL A 191 -2.02 -6.78 8.47
C VAL A 191 -2.55 -8.20 8.34
N LEU A 192 -1.77 -9.06 7.69
CA LEU A 192 -1.93 -10.51 7.72
C LEU A 192 -0.72 -11.10 8.43
N GLN A 193 -0.97 -11.90 9.45
CA GLN A 193 0.04 -12.64 10.20
C GLN A 193 -0.41 -14.10 10.32
N ASN A 194 0.52 -15.03 10.10
CA ASN A 194 0.27 -16.46 10.17
C ASN A 194 -0.84 -16.92 9.21
N GLY A 195 -0.83 -16.39 7.98
CA GLY A 195 -1.74 -16.75 6.88
C GLY A 195 -1.45 -18.11 6.26
#